data_AF-A0A3D4EEG8-F1
#
_entry.id   AF-A0A3D4EEG8-F1
#
_cell.length_a   1.000
_cell.length_b   1.000
_cell.length_c   1.000
_cell.angle_alpha   90.00
_cell.angle_beta   90.00
_cell.angle_gamma   90.00
#
_symmetry.space_group_name_H-M   'P 1'
#
loop_
_entity.id
_entity.type
_entity.pdbx_description
1 polymer ?
#
loop_
_entity_poly.entity_id
_entity_poly.type
_entity_poly.pdbx_seq_one_letter_code
_entity_poly.pdbx_strand_id
1 'polypeptide(L)'
;MVNCIEPVDISIDKQVITLAPHTGMSIFVYHPETFRIPEDVVVVGIENVENFNNLSKLTYLFQRGKYVFVCRYPQNSALYKWLERIPNKYIHFGDFDLAGINIYQTEFYTRLGDRASMLIPDDIEDRIKHGNESLFNKQYNKFKSLNILDPRIKPLFDMIMRHRRCYEQEGYILG
;
A
#
# COMPACT_ATOMS: atom_id res chain seq x y z
N MET A 1 -7.83 9.49 -3.25
CA MET A 1 -9.02 8.74 -3.71
C MET A 1 -9.22 7.56 -2.77
N VAL A 2 -10.45 7.13 -2.58
CA VAL A 2 -10.86 6.05 -1.67
C VAL A 2 -11.72 5.06 -2.43
N ASN A 3 -11.52 3.76 -2.19
CA ASN A 3 -12.31 2.68 -2.77
C ASN A 3 -12.42 1.50 -1.79
N CYS A 4 -13.24 0.51 -2.13
CA CYS A 4 -13.43 -0.72 -1.34
C CYS A 4 -13.67 -1.93 -2.26
N ILE A 5 -13.52 -3.13 -1.72
CA ILE A 5 -13.88 -4.39 -2.39
C ILE A 5 -15.14 -5.02 -1.80
N GLU A 6 -15.48 -4.66 -0.57
CA GLU A 6 -16.72 -5.00 0.14
C GLU A 6 -17.32 -3.70 0.70
N PRO A 7 -18.66 -3.58 0.83
CA PRO A 7 -19.28 -2.40 1.39
C PRO A 7 -18.77 -2.07 2.81
N VAL A 8 -18.45 -0.79 3.05
CA VAL A 8 -18.00 -0.29 4.36
C VAL A 8 -18.80 0.95 4.73
N ASP A 9 -19.40 0.96 5.91
CA ASP A 9 -20.01 2.17 6.46
C ASP A 9 -18.91 3.15 6.87
N ILE A 10 -18.96 4.36 6.32
CA ILE A 10 -18.02 5.44 6.56
C ILE A 10 -18.78 6.67 7.04
N SER A 11 -18.07 7.62 7.66
CA SER A 11 -18.66 8.90 8.06
C SER A 11 -17.90 10.07 7.43
N ILE A 12 -18.63 11.03 6.86
CA ILE A 12 -18.11 12.33 6.41
C ILE A 12 -19.00 13.40 7.05
N ASP A 13 -18.40 14.39 7.71
CA ASP A 13 -19.15 15.47 8.39
C ASP A 13 -20.28 14.99 9.32
N LYS A 14 -20.04 13.88 10.03
CA LYS A 14 -21.00 13.18 10.93
C LYS A 14 -22.17 12.49 10.21
N GLN A 15 -22.22 12.52 8.89
CA GLN A 15 -23.17 11.74 8.11
C GLN A 15 -22.58 10.38 7.78
N VAL A 16 -23.31 9.33 8.16
CA VAL A 16 -22.96 7.95 7.80
C VAL A 16 -23.45 7.65 6.38
N ILE A 17 -22.56 7.14 5.55
CA ILE A 17 -22.86 6.65 4.19
C ILE A 17 -22.17 5.31 3.99
N THR A 18 -22.71 4.47 3.11
CA THR A 18 -22.06 3.22 2.73
C THR A 18 -21.16 3.45 1.53
N LEU A 19 -19.85 3.24 1.70
CA LEU A 19 -18.91 3.13 0.60
C LEU A 19 -19.11 1.77 -0.06
N ALA A 20 -19.65 1.76 -1.28
CA ALA A 20 -19.90 0.53 -2.04
C ALA A 20 -18.86 0.36 -3.15
N PRO A 21 -18.43 -0.88 -3.46
CA PRO A 21 -17.49 -1.14 -4.54
C PRO A 21 -18.14 -0.84 -5.89
N HIS A 22 -17.40 -0.17 -6.78
CA HIS A 22 -17.86 0.08 -8.15
C HIS A 22 -16.70 0.02 -9.14
N THR A 23 -16.85 -0.80 -10.19
CA THR A 23 -15.85 -0.90 -11.26
C THR A 23 -15.76 0.42 -12.02
N GLY A 24 -14.55 0.96 -12.15
CA GLY A 24 -14.30 2.22 -12.87
C GLY A 24 -14.65 3.50 -12.09
N MET A 25 -15.04 3.41 -10.81
CA MET A 25 -15.24 4.57 -9.94
C MET A 25 -14.39 4.47 -8.68
N SER A 26 -13.95 5.64 -8.22
CA SER A 26 -13.40 5.83 -6.89
C SER A 26 -13.93 7.14 -6.32
N ILE A 27 -13.99 7.24 -4.99
CA ILE A 27 -14.49 8.44 -4.32
C ILE A 27 -13.31 9.34 -4.00
N PHE A 28 -13.41 10.60 -4.41
CA PHE A 28 -12.48 11.62 -3.97
C PHE A 28 -13.01 12.31 -2.73
N VAL A 29 -12.26 12.23 -1.63
CA VAL A 29 -12.60 12.87 -0.36
C VAL A 29 -11.92 14.23 -0.30
N TYR A 30 -12.70 15.30 -0.48
CA TYR A 30 -12.17 16.67 -0.51
C TYR A 30 -11.74 17.18 0.87
N HIS A 31 -12.44 16.77 1.93
CA HIS A 31 -12.17 17.12 3.35
C HIS A 31 -11.78 15.87 4.16
N PRO A 32 -10.56 15.32 3.99
CA PRO A 32 -10.16 14.09 4.68
C PRO A 32 -10.13 14.23 6.21
N GLU A 33 -10.01 15.44 6.75
CA GLU A 33 -10.07 15.73 8.17
C GLU A 33 -11.40 15.36 8.84
N THR A 34 -12.50 15.26 8.07
CA THR A 34 -13.83 14.87 8.58
C THR A 34 -14.21 13.44 8.19
N PHE A 35 -13.42 12.80 7.32
CA PHE A 35 -13.59 11.41 6.92
C PHE A 35 -13.18 10.44 8.04
N ARG A 36 -14.09 9.56 8.42
CA ARG A 36 -13.92 8.53 9.45
C ARG A 36 -14.33 7.18 8.91
N ILE A 37 -13.62 6.15 9.37
CA ILE A 37 -13.89 4.75 9.10
C ILE A 37 -13.99 4.01 10.45
N PRO A 38 -14.74 2.90 10.53
CA PRO A 38 -14.76 2.05 11.72
C PRO A 38 -13.37 1.57 12.12
N GLU A 39 -13.10 1.42 13.41
CA GLU A 39 -11.76 1.06 13.92
C GLU A 39 -11.30 -0.35 13.50
N ASP A 40 -12.24 -1.25 13.19
CA ASP A 40 -11.97 -2.61 12.71
C ASP A 40 -11.60 -2.68 11.23
N VAL A 41 -11.65 -1.55 10.51
CA VAL A 41 -11.27 -1.47 9.09
C VAL A 41 -9.76 -1.32 8.95
N VAL A 42 -9.17 -2.07 8.02
CA VAL A 42 -7.76 -1.91 7.63
C VAL A 42 -7.66 -0.96 6.44
N VAL A 43 -6.75 0.00 6.51
CA VAL A 43 -6.47 0.90 5.38
C VAL A 43 -5.36 0.30 4.52
N VAL A 44 -5.60 0.14 3.23
CA VAL A 44 -4.60 -0.32 2.26
C VAL A 44 -4.20 0.85 1.36
N GLY A 45 -2.97 1.33 1.48
CA GLY A 45 -2.44 2.36 0.59
C GLY A 45 -1.83 1.72 -0.65
N ILE A 46 -2.41 1.97 -1.81
CA ILE A 46 -1.89 1.51 -3.10
C ILE A 46 -1.10 2.62 -3.76
N GLU A 47 0.14 2.30 -4.12
CA GLU A 47 1.05 3.26 -4.75
C GLU A 47 0.70 3.55 -6.21
N ASN A 48 0.42 2.52 -7.03
CA ASN A 48 0.10 2.68 -8.45
C ASN A 48 -1.41 2.82 -8.73
N VAL A 49 -1.77 3.74 -9.63
CA VAL A 49 -3.17 4.02 -10.04
C VAL A 49 -3.80 2.84 -10.80
N GLU A 50 -3.04 2.12 -11.62
CA GLU A 50 -3.46 0.90 -12.31
C GLU A 50 -3.88 -0.18 -11.33
N ASN A 51 -3.07 -0.48 -10.32
CA ASN A 51 -3.45 -1.40 -9.23
C ASN A 51 -4.71 -0.90 -8.50
N PHE A 52 -4.77 0.40 -8.20
CA PHE A 52 -5.92 1.00 -7.53
C PHE A 52 -7.22 0.95 -8.36
N ASN A 53 -7.11 0.98 -9.68
CA ASN A 53 -8.25 0.84 -10.59
C ASN A 53 -8.66 -0.63 -10.81
N ASN A 54 -7.79 -1.58 -10.48
CA ASN A 54 -7.98 -3.02 -10.68
C ASN A 54 -8.12 -3.79 -9.36
N LEU A 55 -8.69 -3.19 -8.31
CA LEU A 55 -8.83 -3.81 -6.99
C LEU A 55 -9.50 -5.20 -7.00
N SER A 56 -10.50 -5.40 -7.86
CA SER A 56 -11.18 -6.70 -8.00
C SER A 56 -10.21 -7.83 -8.37
N LYS A 57 -9.18 -7.50 -9.15
CA LYS A 57 -8.12 -8.42 -9.60
C LYS A 57 -7.03 -8.64 -8.55
N LEU A 58 -7.06 -7.89 -7.44
CA LEU A 58 -6.08 -7.96 -6.35
C LEU A 58 -6.67 -8.57 -5.06
N THR A 59 -7.96 -8.89 -5.04
CA THR A 59 -8.68 -9.39 -3.86
C THR A 59 -8.03 -10.60 -3.20
N TYR A 60 -7.41 -11.48 -3.98
CA TYR A 60 -6.72 -12.68 -3.51
C TYR A 60 -5.50 -12.39 -2.60
N LEU A 61 -4.94 -11.18 -2.66
CA LEU A 61 -3.83 -10.75 -1.80
C LEU A 61 -4.27 -10.40 -0.38
N PHE A 62 -5.57 -10.21 -0.16
CA PHE A 62 -6.11 -9.76 1.10
C PHE A 62 -6.87 -10.89 1.79
N GLN A 63 -6.58 -11.09 3.07
CA GLN A 63 -7.31 -12.05 3.90
C GLN A 63 -8.75 -11.56 4.10
N ARG A 64 -9.66 -12.42 4.58
CA ARG A 64 -11.02 -11.99 4.94
C ARG A 64 -10.98 -10.88 5.99
N GLY A 65 -11.69 -9.79 5.73
CA GLY A 65 -11.72 -8.60 6.60
C GLY A 65 -12.32 -7.40 5.89
N LYS A 66 -12.44 -6.28 6.61
CA LYS A 66 -12.94 -5.01 6.05
C LYS A 66 -11.77 -4.12 5.66
N TYR A 67 -11.78 -3.67 4.41
CA TYR A 67 -10.70 -2.86 3.85
C TYR A 67 -11.23 -1.59 3.20
N VAL A 68 -10.49 -0.51 3.43
CA VAL A 68 -10.61 0.72 2.65
C VAL A 68 -9.29 0.96 1.94
N PHE A 69 -9.36 1.08 0.62
CA PHE A 69 -8.21 1.31 -0.24
C PHE A 69 -8.06 2.79 -0.49
N VAL A 70 -6.83 3.29 -0.38
CA VAL A 70 -6.50 4.69 -0.66
C VAL A 70 -5.39 4.75 -1.70
N CYS A 71 -5.56 5.58 -2.71
CA CYS A 71 -4.51 5.81 -3.70
C CYS A 71 -3.51 6.83 -3.16
N ARG A 72 -2.22 6.52 -3.25
CA ARG A 72 -1.13 7.44 -2.84
C ARG A 72 -1.15 8.73 -3.65
N TYR A 73 -1.24 8.63 -4.97
CA TYR A 73 -1.26 9.78 -5.87
C TYR A 73 -2.70 10.30 -6.16
N PRO A 74 -2.90 11.63 -6.32
CA PRO A 74 -1.92 12.72 -6.29
C PRO A 74 -1.74 13.42 -4.92
N GLN A 75 -2.40 12.97 -3.84
CA GLN A 75 -2.50 13.74 -2.58
C GLN A 75 -1.69 13.17 -1.40
N ASN A 76 -0.37 13.15 -1.53
CA ASN A 76 0.52 12.61 -0.50
C ASN A 76 0.32 13.28 0.88
N SER A 77 0.29 14.62 0.95
CA SER A 77 0.26 15.32 2.25
C SER A 77 -1.06 15.18 3.02
N ALA A 78 -2.19 15.17 2.32
CA ALA A 78 -3.51 15.01 2.92
C ALA A 78 -3.71 13.57 3.43
N LEU A 79 -3.22 12.59 2.67
CA LEU A 79 -3.22 11.19 3.07
C LEU A 79 -2.43 10.97 4.36
N TYR A 80 -1.20 11.48 4.46
CA TYR A 80 -0.38 11.31 5.67
C TYR A 80 -1.08 11.88 6.91
N LYS A 81 -1.61 13.11 6.80
CA LYS A 81 -2.32 13.77 7.90
C LYS A 81 -3.58 13.02 8.33
N TRP A 82 -4.30 12.42 7.38
CA TRP A 82 -5.47 11.61 7.69
C TRP A 82 -5.07 10.30 8.38
N LEU A 83 -4.06 9.60 7.87
CA LEU A 83 -3.54 8.38 8.48
C LEU A 83 -3.03 8.62 9.90
N GLU A 84 -2.38 9.76 10.17
CA GLU A 84 -1.92 10.17 11.51
C GLU A 84 -3.07 10.41 12.50
N ARG A 85 -4.29 10.70 12.03
CA ARG A 85 -5.46 11.02 12.88
C ARG A 85 -6.32 9.82 13.24
N ILE A 86 -6.23 8.73 12.48
CA ILE A 86 -7.03 7.53 12.69
C ILE A 86 -6.21 6.43 13.39
N PRO A 87 -6.83 5.59 14.25
CA PRO A 87 -6.12 4.51 14.94
C PRO A 87 -5.93 3.27 14.06
N ASN A 88 -6.54 3.22 12.88
CA ASN A 88 -6.60 2.05 12.02
C ASN A 88 -5.22 1.53 11.63
N LYS A 89 -5.15 0.20 11.46
CA LYS A 89 -4.00 -0.46 10.82
C LYS A 89 -3.86 0.01 9.38
N TYR A 90 -2.62 0.15 8.95
CA TYR A 90 -2.24 0.54 7.60
C TYR A 90 -1.37 -0.54 6.97
N ILE A 91 -1.75 -0.97 5.76
CA ILE A 91 -0.97 -1.84 4.90
C ILE A 91 -0.53 -1.02 3.69
N HIS A 92 0.77 -0.95 3.45
CA HIS A 92 1.34 -0.34 2.27
C HIS A 92 1.48 -1.40 1.17
N PHE A 93 0.84 -1.18 0.03
CA PHE A 93 1.04 -1.97 -1.18
C PHE A 93 1.75 -1.10 -2.22
N GLY A 94 3.03 -1.38 -2.41
CA GLY A 94 3.91 -0.70 -3.35
C GLY A 94 4.88 -1.70 -3.98
N ASP A 95 5.86 -1.18 -4.70
CA ASP A 95 6.80 -2.02 -5.45
C ASP A 95 7.75 -2.78 -4.51
N PHE A 96 8.11 -3.99 -4.93
CA PHE A 96 9.05 -4.87 -4.24
C PHE A 96 10.46 -4.61 -4.77
N ASP A 97 10.92 -3.40 -4.53
CA ASP A 97 12.23 -2.90 -4.90
C ASP A 97 12.87 -2.06 -3.78
N LEU A 98 14.08 -1.54 -4.01
CA LEU A 98 14.78 -0.77 -2.96
C LEU A 98 14.13 0.61 -2.74
N ALA A 99 13.50 1.19 -3.77
CA ALA A 99 12.81 2.47 -3.68
C ALA A 99 11.47 2.35 -2.93
N GLY A 100 10.68 1.32 -3.20
CA GLY A 100 9.43 0.99 -2.53
C GLY A 100 9.65 0.69 -1.04
N ILE A 101 10.69 -0.08 -0.69
CA ILE A 101 11.11 -0.25 0.71
C ILE A 101 11.41 1.11 1.34
N ASN A 102 12.19 1.96 0.67
CA ASN A 102 12.52 3.29 1.18
C ASN A 102 11.27 4.17 1.36
N ILE A 103 10.34 4.18 0.38
CA ILE A 103 9.07 4.91 0.44
C ILE A 103 8.25 4.44 1.64
N TYR A 104 8.01 3.14 1.77
CA TYR A 104 7.28 2.58 2.91
C TYR A 104 7.87 3.03 4.24
N GLN A 105 9.18 2.83 4.44
CA GLN A 105 9.77 3.08 5.74
C GLN A 105 9.85 4.58 6.06
N THR A 106 10.18 5.43 5.09
CA THR A 106 10.40 6.87 5.32
C THR A 106 9.13 7.69 5.31
N GLU A 107 8.12 7.32 4.51
CA GLU A 107 6.88 8.07 4.38
C GLU A 107 5.77 7.55 5.30
N PHE A 108 5.74 6.25 5.61
CA PHE A 108 4.66 5.64 6.37
C PHE A 108 5.14 5.10 7.72
N TYR A 109 6.12 4.20 7.77
CA TYR A 109 6.54 3.57 9.03
C TYR A 109 7.03 4.59 10.06
N THR A 110 7.82 5.60 9.66
CA THR A 110 8.26 6.69 10.57
C THR A 110 7.13 7.50 11.19
N ARG A 111 5.97 7.59 10.53
CA ARG A 111 4.81 8.35 10.99
C ARG A 111 3.83 7.50 11.80
N LEU A 112 3.63 6.28 11.34
CA LEU A 112 2.57 5.42 11.84
C LEU A 112 3.09 4.40 12.86
N GLY A 113 4.39 4.04 12.84
CA GLY A 113 4.97 3.02 13.71
C GLY A 113 4.40 1.63 13.44
N ASP A 114 4.18 0.84 14.50
CA ASP A 114 3.81 -0.57 14.42
C ASP A 114 2.46 -0.86 13.73
N ARG A 115 1.58 0.15 13.66
CA ARG A 115 0.31 0.03 12.92
C ARG A 115 0.47 0.08 11.40
N ALA A 116 1.62 0.53 10.89
CA ALA A 116 1.98 0.35 9.49
C ALA A 116 2.63 -1.02 9.28
N SER A 117 2.39 -1.60 8.11
CA SER A 117 3.06 -2.79 7.61
C SER A 117 3.19 -2.68 6.09
N MET A 118 4.18 -3.33 5.49
CA MET A 118 4.25 -3.52 4.04
C MET A 118 3.55 -4.83 3.69
N LEU A 119 2.75 -4.85 2.64
CA LEU A 119 2.18 -6.08 2.10
C LEU A 119 3.33 -6.90 1.50
N ILE A 120 3.57 -8.10 2.00
CA ILE A 120 4.57 -9.05 1.48
C ILE A 120 3.85 -10.36 1.18
N PRO A 121 3.46 -10.61 -0.08
CA PRO A 121 2.81 -11.86 -0.48
C PRO A 121 3.76 -13.06 -0.34
N ASP A 122 3.22 -14.24 -0.03
CA ASP A 122 4.01 -15.45 0.23
C ASP A 122 4.84 -15.90 -0.98
N ASP A 123 4.40 -15.59 -2.20
CA ASP A 123 5.05 -15.95 -3.47
C ASP A 123 6.07 -14.91 -3.96
N ILE A 124 6.35 -13.86 -3.18
CA ILE A 124 7.16 -12.73 -3.64
C ILE A 124 8.60 -13.11 -4.00
N GLU A 125 9.21 -14.04 -3.27
CA GLU A 125 10.60 -14.45 -3.55
C GLU A 125 10.71 -15.11 -4.94
N ASP A 126 9.73 -15.94 -5.31
CA ASP A 126 9.69 -16.59 -6.62
C ASP A 126 9.45 -15.60 -7.76
N ARG A 127 8.67 -14.55 -7.51
CA ARG A 127 8.48 -13.43 -8.45
C ARG A 127 9.75 -12.61 -8.61
N ILE A 128 10.43 -12.27 -7.52
CA ILE A 128 11.69 -11.53 -7.53
C ILE A 128 12.77 -12.28 -8.33
N LYS A 129 12.87 -13.61 -8.22
CA LYS A 129 13.82 -14.43 -9.01
C LYS A 129 13.69 -14.19 -10.52
N HIS A 130 12.49 -13.88 -11.00
CA HIS A 130 12.19 -13.59 -12.40
C HIS A 130 11.96 -12.10 -12.68
N GLY A 131 12.29 -11.24 -11.71
CA GLY A 131 12.05 -9.81 -11.76
C GLY A 131 13.06 -9.01 -12.58
N ASN A 132 12.97 -7.69 -12.44
CA ASN A 132 13.68 -6.69 -13.22
C ASN A 132 15.08 -6.40 -12.64
N GLU A 133 16.11 -6.96 -13.27
CA GLU A 133 17.53 -6.73 -12.92
C GLU A 133 18.01 -5.32 -13.30
N SER A 134 17.49 -4.76 -14.40
CA SER A 134 17.86 -3.42 -14.86
C SER A 134 17.42 -2.35 -13.84
N LEU A 135 16.20 -2.51 -13.30
CA LEU A 135 15.67 -1.65 -12.24
C LEU A 135 16.52 -1.74 -10.96
N PHE A 136 16.87 -2.95 -10.53
CA PHE A 136 17.77 -3.15 -9.39
C PHE A 136 19.10 -2.40 -9.59
N ASN A 137 19.76 -2.58 -10.74
CA ASN A 137 21.05 -1.96 -11.02
C ASN A 137 20.98 -0.42 -11.00
N LYS A 138 19.88 0.17 -11.49
CA LYS A 138 19.64 1.62 -11.43
C LYS A 138 19.50 2.12 -9.99
N GLN A 139 18.88 1.33 -9.12
CA GLN A 139 18.61 1.67 -7.73
C GLN A 139 19.78 1.38 -6.78
N TYR A 140 20.63 0.41 -7.11
CA TYR A 140 21.64 -0.17 -6.22
C TYR A 140 22.55 0.89 -5.58
N ASN A 141 23.18 1.76 -6.37
CA ASN A 141 24.12 2.74 -5.80
C ASN A 141 23.48 3.69 -4.79
N LYS A 142 22.19 4.00 -4.98
CA LYS A 142 21.43 4.89 -4.10
C LYS A 142 21.00 4.20 -2.81
N PHE A 143 20.64 2.92 -2.88
CA PHE A 143 19.96 2.22 -1.78
C PHE A 143 20.70 1.00 -1.21
N LYS A 144 21.89 0.65 -1.71
CA LYS A 144 22.69 -0.49 -1.20
C LYS A 144 23.01 -0.42 0.31
N SER A 145 23.05 0.79 0.86
CA SER A 145 23.32 1.08 2.27
C SER A 145 22.06 1.49 3.03
N LEU A 146 20.88 1.12 2.53
CA LEU A 146 19.62 1.43 3.19
C LEU A 146 19.60 0.84 4.60
N ASN A 147 19.34 1.69 5.61
CA ASN A 147 19.09 1.22 6.96
C ASN A 147 17.63 0.76 7.08
N ILE A 148 17.41 -0.50 7.48
CA ILE A 148 16.07 -1.07 7.61
C ILE A 148 15.47 -0.68 8.96
N LEU A 149 14.47 0.20 8.93
CA LEU A 149 13.82 0.73 10.13
C LEU A 149 12.76 -0.23 10.71
N ASP A 150 12.00 -0.89 9.83
CA ASP A 150 11.03 -1.91 10.21
C ASP A 150 11.68 -3.28 10.08
N PRO A 151 11.99 -4.00 11.18
CA PRO A 151 12.65 -5.30 11.08
C PRO A 151 11.80 -6.34 10.30
N ARG A 152 10.48 -6.15 10.19
CA ARG A 152 9.58 -7.07 9.49
C ARG A 152 9.81 -7.08 7.97
N ILE A 153 10.37 -6.01 7.39
CA ILE A 153 10.65 -5.94 5.93
C ILE A 153 12.09 -6.36 5.58
N LYS A 154 12.92 -6.67 6.57
CA LYS A 154 14.29 -7.13 6.35
C LYS A 154 14.39 -8.36 5.44
N PRO A 155 13.50 -9.38 5.55
CA PRO A 155 13.53 -10.52 4.63
C PRO A 155 13.36 -10.11 3.16
N LEU A 156 12.45 -9.17 2.87
CA LEU A 156 12.23 -8.65 1.51
C LEU A 156 13.48 -7.95 0.98
N PHE A 157 14.10 -7.08 1.78
CA PHE A 157 15.36 -6.43 1.40
C PHE A 157 16.44 -7.46 1.07
N ASP A 158 16.59 -8.49 1.91
CA ASP A 158 17.58 -9.55 1.71
C ASP A 158 17.31 -10.36 0.44
N MET A 159 16.05 -10.64 0.11
CA MET A 159 15.67 -11.32 -1.14
C MET A 159 16.05 -10.47 -2.36
N ILE A 160 15.72 -9.18 -2.36
CA ILE A 160 16.06 -8.25 -3.46
C ILE A 160 17.58 -8.17 -3.65
N MET A 161 18.34 -8.01 -2.55
CA MET A 161 19.80 -7.92 -2.60
C MET A 161 20.47 -9.23 -3.04
N ARG A 162 19.91 -10.38 -2.63
CA ARG A 162 20.40 -11.71 -3.02
C ARG A 162 20.16 -12.00 -4.49
N HIS A 163 18.95 -11.76 -4.98
CA HIS A 163 18.56 -12.04 -6.37
C HIS A 163 18.95 -10.94 -7.34
N ARG A 164 19.27 -9.74 -6.85
CA ARG A 164 19.61 -8.55 -7.63
C ARG A 164 18.54 -8.20 -8.67
N ARG A 165 17.29 -8.36 -8.27
CA ARG A 165 16.10 -8.17 -9.10
C ARG A 165 15.00 -7.52 -8.27
N CYS A 166 14.16 -6.75 -8.95
CA CYS A 166 13.04 -6.02 -8.39
C CYS A 166 11.73 -6.53 -8.97
N TYR A 167 10.61 -6.38 -8.26
CA TYR A 167 9.30 -6.77 -8.79
C TYR A 167 8.28 -5.65 -8.60
N GLU A 168 7.66 -5.23 -9.70
CA GLU A 168 6.69 -4.13 -9.74
C GLU A 168 5.30 -4.65 -9.35
N GLN A 169 4.52 -3.86 -8.60
CA GLN A 169 3.25 -4.30 -8.01
C GLN A 169 2.17 -4.65 -9.05
N GLU A 170 2.27 -4.11 -10.26
CA GLU A 170 1.36 -4.36 -11.40
C GLU A 170 1.38 -5.85 -11.79
N GLY A 171 2.49 -6.56 -11.53
CA GLY A 171 2.59 -8.00 -11.77
C GLY A 171 1.63 -8.87 -10.94
N TYR A 172 0.95 -8.29 -9.96
CA TYR A 172 -0.12 -8.96 -9.20
C TYR A 172 -1.53 -8.74 -9.78
N ILE A 173 -1.70 -7.88 -10.78
CA ILE A 173 -3.00 -7.70 -11.44
C ILE A 173 -3.29 -8.96 -12.26
N LEU A 174 -4.29 -9.76 -11.85
CA LEU A 174 -4.68 -10.96 -12.59
C LEU A 174 -5.26 -10.60 -13.97
N GLY A 175 -4.85 -11.36 -15.00
CA GLY A 175 -5.33 -11.23 -16.38
C GLY A 175 -6.83 -11.41 -16.48
#